data_AF-A0A7C5PBV2-F1
#
_entry.id   AF-A0A7C5PBV2-F1
#
_cell.length_a   1.000
_cell.length_b   1.000
_cell.length_c   1.000
_cell.angle_alpha   90.00
_cell.angle_beta   90.00
_cell.angle_gamma   90.00
#
_symmetry.space_group_name_H-M   'P 1'
#
loop_
_entity.id
_entity.type
_entity.pdbx_description
1 polymer ?
#
loop_
_entity_poly.entity_id
_entity_poly.type
_entity_poly.pdbx_seq_one_letter_code
_entity_poly.pdbx_strand_id
1 'polypeptide(L)'
;TTRPDTVYGVTFMAIAPDAKLMRKLLPRCPNREAVEEYVRKALLKPEIERTSGEREKDGVDSGLHVRNPFNGEEVPLYVADYVLAGYGSGAVMAVPAHDQRDFEFARKYGIPVKPVIRPADGPPLDGETMTEAYVADGIMHDSGPFDGVPNREGIKKVAAYAREKGFGKETVTYKLRDWLLSRQRYWGAPIPVVHCPSCGVVPVPEKDLPVLLPEVEDFLPRGRSPLEDVESFMNTSCPKCGGEARRDPDTMDTFVCSSWYQFRYVDPRNDQAPWDKKKIRDWMPVDLYIGGNEHATGHLIYFRFITKVLHDAGWVPVKEPVKKLFHHGMVYDEKGEVMSKSKGNVVSPVVLIDEWGVDVPRTAMLFFAPPDREILWSDKGMVGAKRFLNRVAALVDRVVEAGGKFSGPDCPLYPWAEAPENEKPLLRKLHQTVKKVTHDMEAIQFNTAIAAMMELVNQVGDGPEDPGSPMAVHLAGTLVKLLAPAAPHLAEELWEKLGGEYSVFQREWPGFEEAACLEDT
;
A
#
# COMPACT_ATOMS: atom_id res chain seq x y z
N THR A 1 6.62 -4.71 28.26
CA THR A 1 7.74 -3.96 27.64
C THR A 1 8.38 -4.82 26.57
N THR A 2 8.92 -4.22 25.51
CA THR A 2 9.78 -4.90 24.51
C THR A 2 11.26 -4.93 24.94
N ARG A 3 11.60 -4.20 26.01
CA ARG A 3 12.94 -4.12 26.61
C ARG A 3 12.92 -4.61 28.06
N PRO A 4 12.58 -5.88 28.34
CA PRO A 4 12.64 -6.40 29.71
C PRO A 4 14.07 -6.44 30.25
N ASP A 5 15.09 -6.41 29.39
CA ASP A 5 16.50 -6.26 29.78
C ASP A 5 16.78 -4.99 30.60
N THR A 6 15.95 -3.95 30.51
CA THR A 6 16.22 -2.68 31.19
C THR A 6 15.37 -2.45 32.45
N VAL A 7 14.65 -3.46 32.94
CA VAL A 7 13.69 -3.34 34.06
C VAL A 7 14.31 -2.85 35.39
N TYR A 8 15.61 -3.02 35.60
CA TYR A 8 16.30 -2.52 36.79
C TYR A 8 16.58 -1.00 36.75
N GLY A 9 16.46 -0.39 35.57
CA GLY A 9 16.60 1.05 35.32
C GLY A 9 15.28 1.80 35.38
N VAL A 10 14.19 1.14 35.81
CA VAL A 10 12.88 1.78 35.96
C VAL A 10 12.92 2.78 37.10
N THR A 11 12.67 4.05 36.82
CA THR A 11 12.67 5.13 37.82
C THR A 11 11.31 5.80 38.00
N PHE A 12 10.34 5.50 37.13
CA PHE A 12 8.92 5.82 37.31
C PHE A 12 8.04 4.88 36.46
N MET A 13 6.73 4.90 36.70
CA MET A 13 5.74 4.29 35.82
C MET A 13 4.79 5.34 35.28
N ALA A 14 4.27 5.13 34.08
CA ALA A 14 3.26 6.00 33.48
C ALA A 14 2.00 5.21 33.10
N ILE A 15 0.83 5.78 33.35
CA ILE A 15 -0.48 5.20 33.01
C ILE A 15 -1.29 6.16 32.13
N ALA A 16 -2.02 5.59 31.15
CA ALA A 16 -2.85 6.38 30.25
C ALA A 16 -4.03 7.04 30.99
N PRO A 17 -4.37 8.29 30.66
CA PRO A 17 -5.51 9.01 31.25
C PRO A 17 -6.85 8.25 31.16
N ASP A 18 -7.08 7.57 30.03
CA ASP A 18 -8.28 6.78 29.72
C ASP A 18 -8.19 5.31 30.13
N ALA A 19 -7.10 4.87 30.76
CA ALA A 19 -6.98 3.48 31.19
C ALA A 19 -8.09 3.10 32.18
N LYS A 20 -8.70 1.92 31.98
CA LYS A 20 -9.70 1.37 32.92
C LYS A 20 -9.15 1.27 34.34
N LEU A 21 -7.86 0.97 34.48
CA LEU A 21 -7.17 0.92 35.77
C LEU A 21 -7.03 2.32 36.39
N MET A 22 -6.76 3.36 35.59
CA MET A 22 -6.64 4.73 36.10
C MET A 22 -7.94 5.19 36.77
N ARG A 23 -9.11 4.88 36.19
CA ARG A 23 -10.42 5.18 36.81
C ARG A 23 -10.58 4.54 38.19
N LYS A 24 -10.00 3.36 38.42
CA LYS A 24 -10.03 2.66 39.71
C LYS A 24 -9.00 3.21 40.70
N LEU A 25 -7.89 3.75 40.21
CA LEU A 25 -6.82 4.33 41.03
C LEU A 25 -7.13 5.78 41.45
N LEU A 26 -7.90 6.51 40.64
CA LEU A 26 -8.21 7.92 40.86
C LEU A 26 -8.70 8.26 42.29
N PRO A 27 -9.60 7.47 42.93
CA PRO A 27 -10.01 7.74 44.31
C PRO A 27 -8.91 7.57 45.35
N ARG A 28 -7.79 6.92 45.00
CA ARG A 28 -6.65 6.64 45.88
C ARG A 28 -5.53 7.66 45.72
N CYS A 29 -5.55 8.50 44.68
CA CYS A 29 -4.52 9.48 44.40
C CYS A 29 -4.51 10.58 45.47
N PRO A 30 -3.39 10.84 46.16
CA PRO A 30 -3.26 12.00 47.04
C PRO A 30 -3.50 13.33 46.31
N ASN A 31 -3.05 13.44 45.07
CA ASN A 31 -3.19 14.63 44.23
C ASN A 31 -4.42 14.58 43.31
N ARG A 32 -5.54 14.04 43.82
CA ARG A 32 -6.72 13.68 43.01
C ARG A 32 -7.23 14.79 42.09
N GLU A 33 -7.39 16.01 42.60
CA GLU A 33 -7.93 17.13 41.81
C GLU A 33 -7.06 17.47 40.60
N ALA A 34 -5.74 17.51 40.79
CA ALA A 34 -4.78 17.75 39.71
C ALA A 34 -4.82 16.62 38.66
N VAL A 35 -4.95 15.37 39.12
CA VAL A 35 -5.08 14.22 38.23
C VAL A 35 -6.39 14.24 37.45
N GLU A 36 -7.52 14.57 38.08
CA GLU A 36 -8.82 14.69 37.42
C GLU A 36 -8.81 15.77 36.33
N GLU A 37 -8.25 16.94 36.65
CA GLU A 37 -8.15 18.04 35.70
C GLU A 37 -7.22 17.71 34.52
N TYR A 38 -6.09 17.04 34.79
CA TYR A 38 -5.19 16.59 33.73
C TYR A 38 -5.87 15.55 32.82
N VAL A 39 -6.55 14.55 33.39
CA VAL A 39 -7.28 13.54 32.62
C VAL A 39 -8.33 14.21 31.74
N ARG A 40 -9.12 15.14 32.28
CA ARG A 40 -10.12 15.89 31.51
C ARG A 40 -9.49 16.63 30.32
N LYS A 41 -8.38 17.34 30.54
CA LYS A 41 -7.65 18.06 29.47
C LYS A 41 -7.03 17.12 28.43
N ALA A 42 -6.49 15.98 28.86
CA ALA A 42 -5.86 15.02 27.97
C ALA A 42 -6.89 14.36 27.04
N LEU A 43 -8.09 14.06 27.53
CA LEU A 43 -9.15 13.40 26.75
C LEU A 43 -9.86 14.31 25.74
N LEU A 44 -9.67 15.63 25.82
CA LEU A 44 -10.12 16.56 24.79
C LEU A 44 -9.22 16.58 23.56
N LYS A 45 -8.01 16.00 23.66
CA LYS A 45 -7.03 15.97 22.58
C LYS A 45 -7.18 14.68 21.77
N PRO A 46 -7.13 14.74 20.43
CA PRO A 46 -7.07 13.53 19.60
C PRO A 46 -5.87 12.65 19.95
N GLU A 47 -6.03 11.33 19.79
CA GLU A 47 -4.95 10.36 20.04
C GLU A 47 -3.70 10.63 19.19
N ILE A 48 -3.87 11.07 17.93
CA ILE A 48 -2.76 11.42 17.03
C ILE A 48 -1.95 12.60 17.59
N GLU A 49 -2.62 13.54 18.23
CA GLU A 49 -2.00 14.72 18.84
C GLU A 49 -1.27 14.36 20.14
N ARG A 50 -1.81 13.39 20.89
CA ARG A 50 -1.21 12.84 22.11
C ARG A 50 0.03 11.99 21.84
N THR A 51 0.13 11.39 20.65
CA THR A 51 1.20 10.45 20.27
C THR A 51 2.28 11.05 19.40
N SER A 52 2.08 12.27 18.89
CA SER A 52 3.07 12.98 18.07
C SER A 52 4.43 13.08 18.75
N GLY A 53 5.50 12.74 18.04
CA GLY A 53 6.89 12.85 18.50
C GLY A 53 7.35 14.30 18.67
N GLU A 54 6.75 15.24 17.95
CA GLU A 54 7.12 16.66 17.95
C GLU A 54 6.62 17.40 19.18
N ARG A 55 5.69 16.81 19.93
CA ARG A 55 5.10 17.42 21.09
C ARG A 55 5.87 17.08 22.36
N GLU A 56 6.10 18.12 23.16
CA GLU A 56 6.59 18.00 24.53
C GLU A 56 5.72 17.03 25.34
N LYS A 57 6.35 16.03 25.94
CA LYS A 57 5.66 15.04 26.77
C LYS A 57 5.21 15.69 28.06
N ASP A 58 3.94 15.49 28.42
CA ASP A 58 3.32 16.11 29.58
C ASP A 58 2.67 15.03 30.45
N GLY A 59 2.56 15.29 31.74
CA GLY A 59 2.03 14.35 32.72
C GLY A 59 1.85 14.98 34.10
N VAL A 60 1.15 14.26 34.97
CA VAL A 60 0.90 14.66 36.35
C VAL A 60 1.28 13.54 37.30
N ASP A 61 1.96 13.88 38.39
CA ASP A 61 2.25 12.95 39.47
C ASP A 61 0.97 12.59 40.21
N SER A 62 0.63 11.30 40.24
CA SER A 62 -0.55 10.82 40.94
C SER A 62 -0.41 10.84 42.46
N GLY A 63 0.82 10.95 42.97
CA GLY A 63 1.19 10.76 44.38
C GLY A 63 1.21 9.28 44.81
N LEU A 64 0.85 8.36 43.91
CA LEU A 64 0.95 6.92 44.16
C LEU A 64 2.34 6.41 43.80
N HIS A 65 2.77 5.36 44.50
CA HIS A 65 4.01 4.65 44.22
C HIS A 65 3.71 3.20 43.85
N VAL A 66 4.56 2.64 42.99
CA VAL A 66 4.50 1.24 42.55
C VAL A 66 5.83 0.57 42.82
N ARG A 67 5.77 -0.71 43.23
CA ARG A 67 6.95 -1.50 43.56
C ARG A 67 7.44 -2.26 42.35
N ASN A 68 8.71 -2.11 41.99
CA ASN A 68 9.35 -2.89 40.95
C ASN A 68 9.59 -4.32 41.45
N PRO A 69 9.00 -5.36 40.83
CA PRO A 69 9.11 -6.74 41.33
C PRO A 69 10.51 -7.35 41.19
N PHE A 70 11.42 -6.74 40.41
CA PHE A 70 12.76 -7.26 40.19
C PHE A 70 13.77 -6.87 41.29
N ASN A 71 13.64 -5.66 41.85
CA ASN A 71 14.56 -5.12 42.85
C ASN A 71 13.87 -4.65 44.14
N GLY A 72 12.53 -4.59 44.17
CA GLY A 72 11.75 -4.16 45.32
C GLY A 72 11.70 -2.64 45.54
N GLU A 73 12.34 -1.84 44.68
CA GLU A 73 12.34 -0.37 44.76
C GLU A 73 10.93 0.18 44.48
N GLU A 74 10.57 1.25 45.19
CA GLU A 74 9.31 1.98 44.95
C GLU A 74 9.58 3.18 44.05
N VAL A 75 8.78 3.32 43.00
CA VAL A 75 8.88 4.40 42.01
C VAL A 75 7.54 5.12 41.87
N PRO A 76 7.55 6.43 41.57
CA PRO A 76 6.31 7.20 41.41
C PRO A 76 5.51 6.74 40.19
N LEU A 77 4.18 6.87 40.28
CA LEU A 77 3.24 6.64 39.19
C LEU A 77 2.74 7.98 38.64
N TYR A 78 3.02 8.24 37.37
CA TYR A 78 2.54 9.39 36.62
C TYR A 78 1.34 9.03 35.75
N VAL A 79 0.44 9.99 35.55
CA VAL A 79 -0.60 9.94 34.51
C VAL A 79 -0.11 10.78 33.34
N ALA A 80 0.04 10.18 32.15
CA ALA A 80 0.68 10.86 31.02
C ALA A 80 -0.01 10.54 29.69
N ASP A 81 -0.25 11.58 28.88
CA ASP A 81 -1.08 11.50 27.66
C ASP A 81 -0.41 10.74 26.49
N TYR A 82 0.92 10.61 26.51
CA TYR A 82 1.70 9.80 25.55
C TYR A 82 1.53 8.29 25.74
N VAL A 83 0.96 7.84 26.86
CA VAL A 83 0.59 6.44 27.10
C VAL A 83 -0.83 6.21 26.58
N LEU A 84 -1.02 5.14 25.81
CA LEU A 84 -2.29 4.82 25.16
C LEU A 84 -3.01 3.67 25.86
N ALA A 85 -4.25 3.88 26.29
CA ALA A 85 -5.03 2.85 26.96
C ALA A 85 -5.26 1.61 26.08
N GLY A 86 -5.43 1.81 24.77
CA GLY A 86 -5.58 0.72 23.82
C GLY A 86 -4.30 -0.07 23.56
N TYR A 87 -3.10 0.48 23.84
CA TYR A 87 -1.82 -0.18 23.54
C TYR A 87 -1.27 -0.94 24.76
N GLY A 88 -0.95 -2.22 24.58
CA GLY A 88 -0.49 -3.07 25.68
C GLY A 88 -1.51 -3.14 26.81
N SER A 89 -1.10 -2.82 28.04
CA SER A 89 -1.96 -2.77 29.23
C SER A 89 -2.49 -1.37 29.57
N GLY A 90 -2.17 -0.34 28.77
CA GLY A 90 -2.47 1.06 29.10
C GLY A 90 -1.60 1.64 30.23
N ALA A 91 -0.55 0.94 30.63
CA ALA A 91 0.48 1.38 31.56
C ALA A 91 1.85 0.89 31.09
N VAL A 92 2.88 1.71 31.28
CA VAL A 92 4.25 1.41 30.85
C VAL A 92 5.23 1.65 32.00
N MET A 93 6.24 0.79 32.08
CA MET A 93 7.43 1.08 32.87
C MET A 93 8.23 2.12 32.11
N ALA A 94 8.81 3.09 32.82
CA ALA A 94 9.64 4.10 32.19
C ALA A 94 11.10 3.93 32.60
N VAL A 95 11.98 3.84 31.60
CA VAL A 95 13.43 3.64 31.78
C VAL A 95 14.18 4.76 31.07
N PRO A 96 14.34 5.92 31.72
CA PRO A 96 14.88 7.13 31.08
C PRO A 96 16.22 6.93 30.38
N ALA A 97 17.12 6.12 30.94
CA ALA A 97 18.43 5.92 30.33
C ALA A 97 18.37 5.17 28.99
N HIS A 98 17.26 4.50 28.65
CA HIS A 98 17.16 3.57 27.53
C HIS A 98 15.89 3.71 26.67
N ASP A 99 15.05 4.73 26.92
CA ASP A 99 13.96 5.15 26.05
C ASP A 99 13.94 6.68 25.99
N GLN A 100 14.02 7.24 24.78
CA GLN A 100 14.14 8.68 24.56
C GLN A 100 12.95 9.48 25.09
N ARG A 101 11.73 8.91 25.04
CA ARG A 101 10.52 9.59 25.53
C ARG A 101 10.53 9.65 27.05
N ASP A 102 10.95 8.56 27.68
CA ASP A 102 11.10 8.48 29.13
C ASP A 102 12.22 9.43 29.60
N PHE A 103 13.30 9.56 28.82
CA PHE A 103 14.40 10.49 29.08
C PHE A 103 13.94 11.94 29.10
N GLU A 104 13.27 12.40 28.05
CA GLU A 104 12.75 13.76 27.94
C GLU A 104 11.75 14.06 29.06
N PHE A 105 10.85 13.12 29.36
CA PHE A 105 9.92 13.24 30.47
C PHE A 105 10.67 13.35 31.81
N ALA A 106 11.63 12.46 32.06
CA ALA A 106 12.42 12.47 33.29
C ALA A 106 13.20 13.77 33.47
N ARG A 107 13.84 14.28 32.42
CA ARG A 107 14.55 15.57 32.45
C ARG A 107 13.63 16.73 32.78
N LYS A 108 12.43 16.76 32.19
CA LYS A 108 11.44 17.80 32.46
C LYS A 108 10.95 17.81 33.91
N TYR A 109 10.71 16.64 34.49
CA TYR A 109 10.14 16.51 35.83
C TYR A 109 11.18 16.24 36.94
N GLY A 110 12.47 16.28 36.62
CA GLY A 110 13.56 16.03 37.58
C GLY A 110 13.57 14.60 38.13
N ILE A 111 13.13 13.62 37.34
CA ILE A 111 13.09 12.21 37.73
C ILE A 111 14.49 11.60 37.50
N PRO A 112 15.00 10.75 38.41
CA PRO A 112 16.30 10.11 38.24
C PRO A 112 16.43 9.34 36.92
N VAL A 113 17.62 9.40 36.33
CA VAL A 113 18.01 8.63 35.14
C VAL A 113 19.01 7.56 35.58
N LYS A 114 18.66 6.28 35.41
CA LYS A 114 19.49 5.15 35.88
C LYS A 114 19.93 4.26 34.71
N PRO A 115 21.17 4.42 34.21
CA PRO A 115 21.73 3.53 33.20
C PRO A 115 21.89 2.11 33.76
N VAL A 116 21.44 1.13 32.99
CA VAL A 116 21.58 -0.30 33.29
C VAL A 116 22.11 -1.12 32.09
N ILE A 117 22.37 -0.44 30.97
CA ILE A 117 23.04 -1.01 29.79
C ILE A 117 24.29 -0.19 29.51
N ARG A 118 25.44 -0.86 29.54
CA ARG A 118 26.74 -0.27 29.20
C ARG A 118 27.03 -0.50 27.71
N PRO A 119 27.46 0.53 26.96
CA PRO A 119 27.95 0.35 25.60
C PRO A 119 29.11 -0.66 25.56
N ALA A 120 29.16 -1.50 24.52
CA ALA A 120 30.22 -2.49 24.38
C ALA A 120 31.61 -1.83 24.17
N ASP A 121 31.65 -0.78 23.34
CA ASP A 121 32.89 -0.10 22.91
C ASP A 121 32.96 1.37 23.36
N GLY A 122 32.27 1.72 24.44
CA GLY A 122 32.13 3.11 24.90
C GLY A 122 32.36 3.31 26.40
N PRO A 123 32.52 4.57 26.85
CA PRO A 123 32.62 4.87 28.27
C PRO A 123 31.33 4.47 29.01
N PRO A 124 31.41 4.22 30.33
CA PRO A 124 30.22 4.08 31.17
C PRO A 124 29.29 5.28 31.01
N LEU A 125 27.99 5.02 30.98
CA LEU A 125 26.98 6.06 30.94
C LEU A 125 26.76 6.62 32.35
N ASP A 126 26.56 7.93 32.44
CA ASP A 126 26.22 8.62 33.69
C ASP A 126 24.88 9.35 33.52
N GLY A 127 23.90 8.93 34.33
CA GLY A 127 22.54 9.44 34.27
C GLY A 127 22.42 10.94 34.53
N GLU A 128 23.38 11.57 35.21
CA GLU A 128 23.37 13.02 35.44
C GLU A 128 23.82 13.80 34.21
N THR A 129 24.79 13.27 33.45
CA THR A 129 25.43 13.97 32.33
C THR A 129 24.94 13.56 30.94
N MET A 130 24.18 12.46 30.83
CA MET A 130 23.54 12.05 29.58
C MET A 130 22.71 13.19 28.98
N THR A 131 22.81 13.37 27.66
CA THR A 131 22.01 14.32 26.88
C THR A 131 20.88 13.65 26.10
N GLU A 132 20.94 12.33 25.94
CA GLU A 132 19.94 11.50 25.25
C GLU A 132 19.93 10.07 25.83
N ALA A 133 18.87 9.31 25.54
CA ALA A 133 18.77 7.91 25.95
C ALA A 133 19.68 7.00 25.12
N TYR A 134 20.33 6.03 25.76
CA TYR A 134 21.09 4.99 25.08
C TYR A 134 20.18 3.82 24.69
N VAL A 135 19.79 3.76 23.41
CA VAL A 135 18.85 2.76 22.88
C VAL A 135 19.50 1.55 22.21
N ALA A 136 20.83 1.58 22.04
CA ALA A 136 21.59 0.56 21.33
C ALA A 136 21.89 -0.70 22.18
N ASP A 137 22.58 -1.65 21.57
CA ASP A 137 22.95 -2.92 22.19
C ASP A 137 24.18 -2.77 23.10
N GLY A 138 24.20 -3.53 24.18
CA GLY A 138 25.24 -3.41 25.19
C GLY A 138 25.20 -4.52 26.22
N ILE A 139 25.91 -4.31 27.32
CA ILE A 139 26.05 -5.26 28.43
C ILE A 139 25.24 -4.76 29.61
N MET A 140 24.42 -5.63 30.18
CA MET A 140 23.63 -5.33 31.37
C MET A 140 24.54 -5.10 32.59
N HIS A 141 24.27 -4.06 33.36
CA HIS A 141 24.88 -3.76 34.66
C HIS A 141 23.84 -3.16 35.60
N ASP A 142 24.15 -3.12 36.91
CA ASP A 142 23.21 -2.69 37.96
C ASP A 142 21.83 -3.37 37.85
N SER A 143 21.87 -4.63 37.40
CA SER A 143 20.74 -5.46 37.00
C SER A 143 20.68 -6.78 37.78
N GLY A 144 21.32 -6.83 38.95
CA GLY A 144 21.29 -7.96 39.87
C GLY A 144 21.86 -9.23 39.23
N PRO A 145 21.10 -10.34 39.13
CA PRO A 145 21.62 -11.61 38.62
C PRO A 145 21.92 -11.60 37.10
N PHE A 146 21.62 -10.50 36.41
CA PHE A 146 21.81 -10.37 34.97
C PHE A 146 23.05 -9.54 34.58
N ASP A 147 23.83 -9.07 35.56
CA ASP A 147 25.05 -8.32 35.30
C ASP A 147 26.04 -9.09 34.41
N GLY A 148 26.62 -8.41 33.44
CA GLY A 148 27.56 -8.98 32.47
C GLY A 148 26.90 -9.68 31.28
N VAL A 149 25.57 -9.82 31.25
CA VAL A 149 24.86 -10.45 30.13
C VAL A 149 24.66 -9.44 28.98
N PRO A 150 24.91 -9.80 27.71
CA PRO A 150 24.50 -8.98 26.56
C PRO A 150 22.98 -8.77 26.55
N ASN A 151 22.53 -7.53 26.38
CA ASN A 151 21.13 -7.13 26.58
C ASN A 151 20.13 -7.91 25.70
N ARG A 152 20.51 -8.26 24.46
CA ARG A 152 19.70 -9.10 23.55
C ARG A 152 19.46 -10.51 24.08
N GLU A 153 20.44 -11.11 24.75
CA GLU A 153 20.26 -12.38 25.48
C GLU A 153 19.50 -12.15 26.78
N GLY A 154 19.78 -11.02 27.45
CA GLY A 154 19.13 -10.55 28.66
C GLY A 154 17.61 -10.51 28.54
N ILE A 155 17.07 -10.08 27.40
CA ILE A 155 15.63 -10.05 27.14
C ILE A 155 14.97 -11.39 27.46
N LYS A 156 15.56 -12.50 27.01
CA LYS A 156 15.02 -13.85 27.25
C LYS A 156 15.22 -14.29 28.70
N LYS A 157 16.39 -14.01 29.29
CA LYS A 157 16.70 -14.41 30.67
C LYS A 157 15.82 -13.68 31.70
N VAL A 158 15.63 -12.37 31.54
CA VAL A 158 14.78 -11.57 32.42
C VAL A 158 13.31 -12.01 32.30
N ALA A 159 12.83 -12.28 31.09
CA ALA A 159 11.48 -12.77 30.89
C ALA A 159 11.25 -14.15 31.53
N ALA A 160 12.20 -15.08 31.38
CA ALA A 160 12.16 -16.39 32.00
C ALA A 160 12.16 -16.29 33.54
N TYR A 161 12.97 -15.40 34.10
CA TYR A 161 13.00 -15.13 35.55
C TYR A 161 11.65 -14.60 36.06
N ALA A 162 11.05 -13.63 35.36
CA ALA A 162 9.74 -13.09 35.73
C ALA A 162 8.63 -14.16 35.72
N ARG A 163 8.73 -15.11 34.77
CA ARG A 163 7.84 -16.26 34.68
C ARG A 163 8.04 -17.24 35.85
N GLU A 164 9.28 -17.61 36.14
CA GLU A 164 9.62 -18.51 37.25
C GLU A 164 9.15 -17.96 38.60
N LYS A 165 9.30 -16.64 38.80
CA LYS A 165 8.86 -15.94 40.02
C LYS A 165 7.36 -15.60 40.04
N GLY A 166 6.62 -15.87 38.96
CA GLY A 166 5.17 -15.75 38.92
C GLY A 166 4.60 -14.34 38.81
N PHE A 167 5.42 -13.32 38.49
CA PHE A 167 4.96 -11.93 38.37
C PHE A 167 4.97 -11.38 36.93
N GLY A 168 5.46 -12.16 35.96
CA GLY A 168 5.47 -11.77 34.56
C GLY A 168 5.39 -12.95 33.61
N LYS A 169 5.10 -12.67 32.33
CA LYS A 169 5.13 -13.65 31.24
C LYS A 169 5.49 -12.96 29.93
N GLU A 170 6.06 -13.72 29.00
CA GLU A 170 6.24 -13.29 27.62
C GLU A 170 4.89 -13.07 26.95
N THR A 171 4.83 -12.02 26.15
CA THR A 171 3.68 -11.72 25.31
C THR A 171 4.18 -11.19 23.98
N VAL A 172 3.49 -11.56 22.91
CA VAL A 172 3.66 -10.93 21.60
C VAL A 172 2.59 -9.85 21.48
N THR A 173 2.99 -8.67 21.01
CA THR A 173 2.10 -7.54 20.77
C THR A 173 2.35 -6.98 19.39
N TYR A 174 1.28 -6.49 18.76
CA TYR A 174 1.36 -5.86 17.44
C TYR A 174 1.04 -4.37 17.58
N LYS A 175 1.71 -3.55 16.76
CA LYS A 175 1.32 -2.14 16.58
C LYS A 175 -0.01 -2.04 15.82
N LEU A 176 -0.28 -3.01 14.95
CA LEU A 176 -1.54 -3.11 14.21
C LEU A 176 -2.73 -3.20 15.17
N ARG A 177 -3.80 -2.47 14.84
CA ARG A 177 -5.08 -2.47 15.55
C ARG A 177 -6.11 -3.27 14.77
N ASP A 178 -7.19 -3.65 15.45
CA ASP A 178 -8.38 -4.14 14.77
C ASP A 178 -8.94 -3.06 13.84
N TRP A 179 -9.54 -3.51 12.75
CA TRP A 179 -10.10 -2.61 11.75
C TRP A 179 -11.48 -2.10 12.16
N LEU A 180 -11.57 -0.81 12.44
CA LEU A 180 -12.84 -0.11 12.63
C LEU A 180 -13.53 0.10 11.28
N LEU A 181 -14.54 -0.72 10.97
CA LEU A 181 -15.26 -0.68 9.69
C LEU A 181 -16.52 0.18 9.68
N SER A 182 -17.17 0.41 10.82
CA SER A 182 -18.42 1.18 10.87
C SER A 182 -18.20 2.66 10.58
N ARG A 183 -19.09 3.26 9.79
CA ARG A 183 -19.06 4.67 9.40
C ARG A 183 -20.42 5.31 9.61
N GLN A 184 -20.42 6.46 10.29
CA GLN A 184 -21.59 7.32 10.48
C GLN A 184 -21.85 8.17 9.23
N ARG A 185 -22.04 7.49 8.09
CA ARG A 185 -22.22 8.07 6.77
C ARG A 185 -23.33 7.31 6.04
N TYR A 186 -24.06 8.02 5.19
CA TYR A 186 -25.11 7.45 4.36
C TYR A 186 -24.55 6.59 3.22
N TRP A 187 -23.59 7.11 2.45
CA TRP A 187 -23.14 6.46 1.22
C TRP A 187 -22.16 5.31 1.47
N GLY A 188 -22.70 4.15 1.82
CA GLY A 188 -21.96 2.91 2.03
C GLY A 188 -22.88 1.70 2.08
N ALA A 189 -22.30 0.50 2.12
CA ALA A 189 -23.08 -0.73 2.27
C ALA A 189 -23.65 -0.83 3.70
N PRO A 190 -24.97 -0.99 3.88
CA PRO A 190 -25.54 -1.20 5.22
C PRO A 190 -24.95 -2.41 5.92
N ILE A 191 -24.65 -2.29 7.21
CA ILE A 191 -24.19 -3.42 8.02
C ILE A 191 -25.38 -4.37 8.26
N PRO A 192 -25.30 -5.67 7.89
CA PRO A 192 -26.43 -6.60 7.96
C PRO A 192 -26.66 -7.12 9.39
N VAL A 193 -26.94 -6.21 10.30
CA VAL A 193 -27.14 -6.46 11.74
C VAL A 193 -28.42 -5.77 12.22
N VAL A 194 -29.09 -6.41 13.17
CA VAL A 194 -30.29 -5.93 13.86
C VAL A 194 -30.04 -5.95 15.38
N HIS A 195 -30.39 -4.85 16.05
CA HIS A 195 -30.32 -4.66 17.49
C HIS A 195 -31.69 -4.93 18.12
N CYS A 196 -31.81 -6.01 18.87
CA CYS A 196 -33.02 -6.40 19.57
C CYS A 196 -32.88 -6.19 21.08
N PRO A 197 -33.84 -5.52 21.77
CA PRO A 197 -33.78 -5.32 23.21
C PRO A 197 -33.68 -6.63 24.03
N SER A 198 -34.27 -7.71 23.54
CA SER A 198 -34.26 -9.01 24.22
C SER A 198 -33.11 -9.92 23.79
N CYS A 199 -32.74 -9.90 22.51
CA CYS A 199 -31.76 -10.84 21.95
C CYS A 199 -30.34 -10.26 21.81
N GLY A 200 -30.17 -8.95 21.95
CA GLY A 200 -28.92 -8.24 21.68
C GLY A 200 -28.66 -8.05 20.18
N VAL A 201 -27.39 -8.18 19.79
CA VAL A 201 -26.92 -8.02 18.40
C VAL A 201 -27.21 -9.31 17.62
N VAL A 202 -27.99 -9.21 16.55
CA VAL A 202 -28.44 -10.36 15.74
C VAL A 202 -28.11 -10.12 14.26
N PRO A 203 -27.40 -11.03 13.56
CA PRO A 203 -27.15 -10.88 12.13
C PRO A 203 -28.44 -11.07 11.32
N VAL A 204 -28.55 -10.37 10.20
CA VAL A 204 -29.60 -10.59 9.20
C VAL A 204 -29.38 -11.96 8.54
N PRO A 205 -30.41 -12.80 8.36
CA PRO A 205 -30.28 -14.08 7.66
C PRO A 205 -29.83 -13.92 6.21
N GLU A 206 -29.03 -14.86 5.69
CA GLU A 206 -28.48 -14.81 4.33
C GLU A 206 -29.56 -14.66 3.24
N LYS A 207 -30.69 -15.36 3.39
CA LYS A 207 -31.85 -15.29 2.48
C LYS A 207 -32.52 -13.91 2.43
N ASP A 208 -32.30 -13.07 3.45
CA ASP A 208 -32.89 -11.75 3.59
C ASP A 208 -31.90 -10.65 3.13
N LEU A 209 -30.74 -11.05 2.59
CA LEU A 209 -29.79 -10.15 1.94
C LEU A 209 -30.21 -9.85 0.49
N PRO A 210 -29.84 -8.68 -0.05
CA PRO A 210 -29.13 -7.59 0.61
C PRO A 210 -30.02 -6.71 1.50
N VAL A 211 -29.43 -6.12 2.55
CA VAL A 211 -30.04 -4.95 3.22
C VAL A 211 -29.81 -3.75 2.31
N LEU A 212 -30.86 -3.31 1.62
CA LEU A 212 -30.78 -2.19 0.67
C LEU A 212 -30.65 -0.86 1.41
N LEU A 213 -29.75 0.00 0.91
CA LEU A 213 -29.64 1.39 1.35
C LEU A 213 -30.91 2.14 0.91
N PRO A 214 -31.65 2.80 1.81
CA PRO A 214 -32.89 3.49 1.46
C PRO A 214 -32.58 4.78 0.69
N GLU A 215 -33.42 5.15 -0.28
CA GLU A 215 -33.34 6.46 -0.91
C GLU A 215 -33.85 7.55 0.05
N VAL A 216 -33.06 8.60 0.25
CA VAL A 216 -33.37 9.72 1.16
C VAL A 216 -33.01 11.06 0.52
N GLU A 217 -33.72 12.13 0.90
CA GLU A 217 -33.42 13.49 0.46
C GLU A 217 -32.25 14.12 1.24
N ASP A 218 -32.20 13.91 2.57
CA ASP A 218 -31.15 14.43 3.45
C ASP A 218 -30.17 13.32 3.85
N PHE A 219 -28.97 13.37 3.28
CA PHE A 219 -27.88 12.42 3.53
C PHE A 219 -26.65 13.07 4.19
N LEU A 220 -26.77 14.33 4.64
CA LEU A 220 -25.65 15.06 5.22
C LEU A 220 -25.39 14.61 6.67
N PRO A 221 -24.16 14.18 7.00
CA PRO A 221 -23.85 13.71 8.34
C PRO A 221 -23.72 14.87 9.33
N ARG A 222 -24.34 14.73 10.51
CA ARG A 222 -24.34 15.73 11.60
C ARG A 222 -23.74 15.20 12.90
N GLY A 223 -22.71 14.36 12.79
CA GLY A 223 -22.06 13.69 13.92
C GLY A 223 -22.64 12.32 14.29
N ARG A 224 -23.75 11.93 13.67
CA ARG A 224 -24.37 10.59 13.74
C ARG A 224 -24.72 10.11 12.33
N SER A 225 -25.07 8.83 12.17
CA SER A 225 -25.45 8.31 10.86
C SER A 225 -26.77 8.92 10.39
N PRO A 226 -26.87 9.41 9.13
CA PRO A 226 -28.14 9.89 8.57
C PRO A 226 -29.25 8.83 8.57
N LEU A 227 -28.88 7.54 8.52
CA LEU A 227 -29.85 6.44 8.51
C LEU A 227 -30.64 6.32 9.83
N GLU A 228 -30.13 6.86 10.94
CA GLU A 228 -30.85 6.85 12.21
C GLU A 228 -32.21 7.57 12.15
N ASP A 229 -32.33 8.55 11.26
CA ASP A 229 -33.54 9.37 11.07
C ASP A 229 -34.55 8.75 10.11
N VAL A 230 -34.20 7.61 9.49
CA VAL A 230 -35.03 6.93 8.49
C VAL A 230 -35.80 5.80 9.17
N GLU A 231 -36.91 6.14 9.84
CA GLU A 231 -37.70 5.16 10.62
C GLU A 231 -38.15 3.94 9.79
N SER A 232 -38.49 4.16 8.52
CA SER A 232 -38.89 3.08 7.59
C SER A 232 -37.78 2.07 7.31
N PHE A 233 -36.53 2.49 7.40
CA PHE A 233 -35.36 1.61 7.28
C PHE A 233 -34.99 1.01 8.64
N MET A 234 -34.96 1.85 9.68
CA MET A 234 -34.50 1.47 11.01
C MET A 234 -35.42 0.46 11.67
N ASN A 235 -36.74 0.64 11.59
CA ASN A 235 -37.70 -0.21 12.28
C ASN A 235 -37.84 -1.56 11.55
N THR A 236 -37.59 -2.65 12.27
CA THR A 236 -37.71 -4.01 11.73
C THR A 236 -38.08 -5.02 12.82
N SER A 237 -38.25 -6.29 12.46
CA SER A 237 -38.47 -7.37 13.42
C SER A 237 -37.17 -8.14 13.68
N CYS A 238 -37.00 -8.63 14.90
CA CYS A 238 -35.86 -9.45 15.24
C CYS A 238 -35.96 -10.80 14.52
N PRO A 239 -34.97 -11.20 13.70
CA PRO A 239 -35.03 -12.47 12.99
C PRO A 239 -34.93 -13.70 13.92
N LYS A 240 -34.60 -13.50 15.20
CA LYS A 240 -34.49 -14.56 16.21
C LYS A 240 -35.77 -14.77 17.03
N CYS A 241 -36.42 -13.70 17.51
CA CYS A 241 -37.59 -13.80 18.39
C CYS A 241 -38.88 -13.21 17.82
N GLY A 242 -38.82 -12.54 16.66
CA GLY A 242 -39.97 -11.87 16.03
C GLY A 242 -40.41 -10.55 16.68
N GLY A 243 -39.86 -10.19 17.85
CA GLY A 243 -40.15 -8.92 18.52
C GLY A 243 -39.60 -7.69 17.79
N GLU A 244 -39.98 -6.50 18.25
CA GLU A 244 -39.49 -5.23 17.69
C GLU A 244 -37.97 -5.10 17.82
N ALA A 245 -37.34 -4.60 16.76
CA ALA A 245 -35.91 -4.40 16.71
C ALA A 245 -35.54 -3.24 15.77
N ARG A 246 -34.29 -2.80 15.83
CA ARG A 246 -33.76 -1.73 14.98
C ARG A 246 -32.59 -2.22 14.16
N ARG A 247 -32.49 -1.86 12.88
CA ARG A 247 -31.28 -2.12 12.07
C ARG A 247 -30.07 -1.37 12.63
N ASP A 248 -28.88 -1.83 12.28
CA ASP A 248 -27.67 -1.04 12.49
C ASP A 248 -27.69 0.20 11.57
N PRO A 249 -27.53 1.42 12.09
CA PRO A 249 -27.59 2.63 11.29
C PRO A 249 -26.28 2.92 10.55
N ASP A 250 -25.17 2.28 10.91
CA ASP A 250 -23.88 2.54 10.30
C ASP A 250 -23.72 1.78 8.98
N THR A 251 -22.90 2.35 8.10
CA THR A 251 -22.47 1.71 6.86
C THR A 251 -21.03 1.22 6.98
N MET A 252 -20.65 0.29 6.10
CA MET A 252 -19.29 -0.21 6.02
C MET A 252 -18.35 0.79 5.36
N ASP A 253 -17.13 0.88 5.87
CA ASP A 253 -16.01 1.58 5.26
C ASP A 253 -15.73 1.10 3.83
N THR A 254 -15.32 2.03 2.95
CA THR A 254 -15.13 1.76 1.53
C THR A 254 -14.02 0.74 1.26
N PHE A 255 -13.05 0.57 2.16
CA PHE A 255 -12.03 -0.48 2.02
C PHE A 255 -12.62 -1.89 2.11
N VAL A 256 -13.81 -2.09 2.69
CA VAL A 256 -14.48 -3.40 2.66
C VAL A 256 -14.74 -3.82 1.22
N CYS A 257 -15.31 -2.94 0.40
CA CYS A 257 -15.59 -3.23 -1.00
C CYS A 257 -14.30 -3.43 -1.81
N SER A 258 -13.28 -2.59 -1.59
CA SER A 258 -12.02 -2.69 -2.33
C SER A 258 -11.15 -3.88 -1.90
N SER A 259 -11.47 -4.58 -0.81
CA SER A 259 -10.63 -5.69 -0.34
C SER A 259 -10.88 -7.03 -1.05
N TRP A 260 -11.92 -7.14 -1.89
CA TRP A 260 -12.29 -8.41 -2.56
C TRP A 260 -12.75 -8.28 -4.01
N TYR A 261 -12.84 -7.07 -4.55
CA TYR A 261 -13.30 -6.80 -5.93
C TYR A 261 -12.56 -7.60 -7.02
N GLN A 262 -11.28 -7.90 -6.81
CA GLN A 262 -10.46 -8.74 -7.68
C GLN A 262 -11.06 -10.14 -7.90
N PHE A 263 -11.71 -10.70 -6.87
CA PHE A 263 -12.40 -11.98 -6.98
C PHE A 263 -13.74 -11.80 -7.71
N ARG A 264 -14.46 -10.70 -7.43
CA ARG A 264 -15.73 -10.42 -8.10
C ARG A 264 -15.58 -10.22 -9.60
N TYR A 265 -14.46 -9.67 -10.06
CA TYR A 265 -14.20 -9.52 -11.51
C TYR A 265 -14.18 -10.85 -12.28
N VAL A 266 -13.84 -11.96 -11.62
CA VAL A 266 -13.84 -13.29 -12.25
C VAL A 266 -15.26 -13.80 -12.52
N ASP A 267 -16.24 -13.38 -11.72
CA ASP A 267 -17.64 -13.80 -11.87
C ASP A 267 -18.64 -12.69 -11.50
N PRO A 268 -18.66 -11.56 -12.24
CA PRO A 268 -19.27 -10.31 -11.80
C PRO A 268 -20.81 -10.33 -11.83
N ARG A 269 -21.40 -11.29 -12.53
CA ARG A 269 -22.85 -11.41 -12.76
C ARG A 269 -23.49 -12.58 -11.99
N ASN A 270 -22.75 -13.23 -11.09
CA ASN A 270 -23.29 -14.30 -10.27
C ASN A 270 -24.19 -13.71 -9.17
N ASP A 271 -25.47 -14.07 -9.18
CA ASP A 271 -26.49 -13.60 -8.24
C ASP A 271 -26.80 -14.60 -7.11
N GLN A 272 -26.21 -15.81 -7.17
CA GLN A 272 -26.41 -16.86 -6.16
C GLN A 272 -25.27 -16.92 -5.13
N ALA A 273 -24.10 -16.38 -5.47
CA ALA A 273 -22.90 -16.41 -4.64
C ALA A 273 -21.98 -15.22 -4.96
N PRO A 274 -20.97 -14.94 -4.11
CA PRO A 274 -19.94 -13.96 -4.43
C PRO A 274 -19.23 -14.27 -5.76
N TRP A 275 -18.97 -15.56 -6.04
CA TRP A 275 -18.40 -16.07 -7.28
C TRP A 275 -18.45 -17.62 -7.31
N ASP A 276 -18.29 -18.20 -8.49
CA ASP A 276 -17.99 -19.62 -8.67
C ASP A 276 -16.54 -19.96 -8.25
N LYS A 277 -16.36 -20.93 -7.35
CA LYS A 277 -15.05 -21.33 -6.82
C LYS A 277 -14.12 -21.94 -7.87
N LYS A 278 -14.66 -22.63 -8.88
CA LYS A 278 -13.89 -23.19 -9.99
C LYS A 278 -13.32 -22.07 -10.84
N LYS A 279 -14.13 -21.06 -11.20
CA LYS A 279 -13.64 -19.89 -11.96
C LYS A 279 -12.52 -19.17 -11.22
N ILE A 280 -12.68 -18.94 -9.91
CA ILE A 280 -11.61 -18.32 -9.09
C ILE A 280 -10.32 -19.13 -9.11
N ARG A 281 -10.40 -20.45 -8.97
CA ARG A 281 -9.22 -21.30 -8.99
C ARG A 281 -8.46 -21.21 -10.32
N ASP A 282 -9.17 -21.02 -11.41
CA ASP A 282 -8.56 -20.97 -12.75
C ASP A 282 -7.91 -19.59 -13.03
N TRP A 283 -8.37 -18.52 -12.37
CA TRP A 283 -7.87 -17.14 -12.57
C TRP A 283 -6.88 -16.64 -11.51
N MET A 284 -7.00 -17.11 -10.26
CA MET A 284 -6.23 -16.56 -9.14
C MET A 284 -4.92 -17.33 -8.89
N PRO A 285 -3.88 -16.66 -8.36
CA PRO A 285 -3.83 -15.25 -7.94
C PRO A 285 -3.60 -14.27 -9.11
N VAL A 286 -3.86 -12.98 -8.90
CA VAL A 286 -3.55 -11.92 -9.87
C VAL A 286 -2.03 -11.93 -10.15
N ASP A 287 -1.63 -12.05 -11.41
CA ASP A 287 -0.21 -12.10 -11.78
C ASP A 287 0.52 -10.78 -11.51
N LEU A 288 -0.05 -9.67 -11.95
CA LEU A 288 0.50 -8.33 -11.79
C LEU A 288 -0.57 -7.36 -11.31
N TYR A 289 -0.31 -6.70 -10.17
CA TYR A 289 -1.16 -5.65 -9.63
C TYR A 289 -0.40 -4.32 -9.65
N ILE A 290 -0.99 -3.31 -10.29
CA ILE A 290 -0.38 -1.98 -10.47
C ILE A 290 -1.21 -0.96 -9.68
N GLY A 291 -0.57 -0.18 -8.81
CA GLY A 291 -1.23 0.88 -8.06
C GLY A 291 -0.26 1.72 -7.23
N GLY A 292 -0.67 2.91 -6.82
CA GLY A 292 0.21 3.83 -6.11
C GLY A 292 0.61 3.36 -4.70
N ASN A 293 1.74 3.86 -4.21
CA ASN A 293 2.32 3.48 -2.91
C ASN A 293 1.52 4.05 -1.72
N GLU A 294 0.63 5.02 -1.95
CA GLU A 294 -0.30 5.57 -0.96
C GLU A 294 -1.23 4.50 -0.35
N HIS A 295 -1.37 3.35 -1.01
CA HIS A 295 -2.22 2.24 -0.57
C HIS A 295 -1.48 1.17 0.27
N ALA A 296 -0.18 1.32 0.52
CA ALA A 296 0.66 0.32 1.18
C ALA A 296 0.20 -0.06 2.59
N THR A 297 -0.19 0.91 3.41
CA THR A 297 -0.57 0.71 4.83
C THR A 297 -2.07 0.65 5.09
N GLY A 298 -2.89 0.83 4.05
CA GLY A 298 -4.35 0.77 4.10
C GLY A 298 -4.88 -0.38 3.26
N HIS A 299 -5.38 -0.05 2.07
CA HIS A 299 -5.96 -1.00 1.11
C HIS A 299 -5.17 -2.31 0.99
N LEU A 300 -3.85 -2.27 0.75
CA LEU A 300 -3.07 -3.49 0.55
C LEU A 300 -3.00 -4.40 1.78
N ILE A 301 -3.14 -3.87 2.99
CA ILE A 301 -3.26 -4.68 4.21
C ILE A 301 -4.63 -5.34 4.26
N TYR A 302 -5.71 -4.59 4.03
CA TYR A 302 -7.09 -5.12 4.07
C TYR A 302 -7.35 -6.13 2.95
N PHE A 303 -6.84 -5.85 1.75
CA PHE A 303 -6.87 -6.71 0.58
C PHE A 303 -6.23 -8.08 0.85
N ARG A 304 -5.08 -8.11 1.54
CA ARG A 304 -4.44 -9.35 2.00
C ARG A 304 -5.21 -10.01 3.15
N PHE A 305 -5.67 -9.24 4.12
CA PHE A 305 -6.42 -9.74 5.26
C PHE A 305 -7.71 -10.46 4.82
N ILE A 306 -8.53 -9.81 4.00
CA ILE A 306 -9.77 -10.39 3.48
C ILE A 306 -9.49 -11.61 2.60
N THR A 307 -8.41 -11.60 1.82
CA THR A 307 -7.99 -12.81 1.08
C THR A 307 -7.72 -13.99 2.01
N LYS A 308 -7.03 -13.78 3.14
CA LYS A 308 -6.77 -14.84 4.12
C LYS A 308 -8.04 -15.31 4.82
N VAL A 309 -8.94 -14.39 5.18
CA VAL A 309 -10.25 -14.74 5.74
C VAL A 309 -11.05 -15.61 4.76
N LEU A 310 -11.11 -15.21 3.48
CA LEU A 310 -11.81 -15.96 2.43
C LEU A 310 -11.14 -17.30 2.12
N HIS A 311 -9.82 -17.37 2.21
CA HIS A 311 -9.07 -18.62 2.08
C HIS A 311 -9.45 -19.60 3.19
N ASP A 312 -9.43 -19.13 4.44
CA ASP A 312 -9.75 -19.97 5.59
C ASP A 312 -11.24 -20.38 5.59
N ALA A 313 -12.12 -19.55 5.04
CA ALA A 313 -13.52 -19.89 4.76
C ALA A 313 -13.71 -20.79 3.51
N GLY A 314 -12.65 -21.13 2.79
CA GLY A 314 -12.68 -22.02 1.62
C GLY A 314 -13.32 -21.41 0.37
N TRP A 315 -13.40 -20.08 0.26
CA TRP A 315 -13.95 -19.36 -0.89
C TRP A 315 -12.92 -19.06 -1.98
N VAL A 316 -11.64 -18.98 -1.61
CA VAL A 316 -10.52 -18.76 -2.53
C VAL A 316 -9.39 -19.75 -2.20
N PRO A 317 -8.64 -20.25 -3.20
CA PRO A 317 -7.58 -21.23 -2.96
C PRO A 317 -6.23 -20.59 -2.58
N VAL A 318 -6.12 -19.26 -2.66
CA VAL A 318 -4.86 -18.52 -2.48
C VAL A 318 -4.81 -17.80 -1.14
N LYS A 319 -3.64 -17.77 -0.51
CA LYS A 319 -3.39 -17.01 0.74
C LYS A 319 -2.90 -15.59 0.51
N GLU A 320 -2.40 -15.31 -0.68
CA GLU A 320 -2.00 -13.98 -1.14
C GLU A 320 -2.72 -13.71 -2.46
N PRO A 321 -3.34 -12.54 -2.63
CA PRO A 321 -4.16 -12.24 -3.80
C PRO A 321 -3.35 -11.95 -5.07
N VAL A 322 -2.06 -11.62 -4.95
CA VAL A 322 -1.21 -11.11 -6.04
C VAL A 322 0.16 -11.78 -6.02
N LYS A 323 0.73 -12.09 -7.20
CA LYS A 323 2.10 -12.59 -7.36
C LYS A 323 3.13 -11.45 -7.40
N LYS A 324 2.91 -10.45 -8.26
CA LYS A 324 3.79 -9.28 -8.44
C LYS A 324 3.01 -7.99 -8.19
N LEU A 325 3.50 -7.17 -7.26
CA LEU A 325 2.99 -5.82 -7.01
C LEU A 325 3.97 -4.81 -7.64
N PHE A 326 3.43 -3.87 -8.42
CA PHE A 326 4.20 -2.77 -8.99
C PHE A 326 3.62 -1.44 -8.54
N HIS A 327 4.43 -0.63 -7.87
CA HIS A 327 4.05 0.72 -7.50
C HIS A 327 4.45 1.70 -8.59
N HIS A 328 3.47 2.37 -9.19
CA HIS A 328 3.77 3.43 -10.13
C HIS A 328 4.16 4.72 -9.38
N GLY A 329 4.97 5.56 -10.01
CA GLY A 329 5.24 6.91 -9.52
C GLY A 329 4.04 7.83 -9.64
N MET A 330 4.05 8.92 -8.86
CA MET A 330 3.00 9.93 -8.92
C MET A 330 3.25 10.88 -10.10
N VAL A 331 2.17 11.46 -10.63
CA VAL A 331 2.24 12.51 -11.66
C VAL A 331 2.20 13.87 -10.97
N TYR A 332 3.21 14.68 -11.26
CA TYR A 332 3.38 16.03 -10.79
C TYR A 332 3.08 17.02 -11.92
N ASP A 333 2.56 18.19 -11.57
CA ASP A 333 2.43 19.31 -12.51
C ASP A 333 3.80 19.95 -12.80
N GLU A 334 3.83 20.93 -13.70
CA GLU A 334 5.06 21.65 -14.10
C GLU A 334 5.76 22.37 -12.93
N LYS A 335 5.08 22.57 -11.80
CA LYS A 335 5.62 23.22 -10.60
C LYS A 335 6.17 22.22 -9.58
N GLY A 336 6.11 20.93 -9.88
CA GLY A 336 6.54 19.87 -8.96
C GLY A 336 5.53 19.61 -7.84
N GLU A 337 4.24 19.88 -8.06
CA GLU A 337 3.18 19.49 -7.13
C GLU A 337 2.41 18.27 -7.65
N VAL A 338 2.16 17.28 -6.77
CA VAL A 338 1.31 16.12 -7.11
C VAL A 338 -0.04 16.60 -7.66
N MET A 339 -0.43 16.09 -8.83
CA MET A 339 -1.72 16.41 -9.43
C MET A 339 -2.87 15.87 -8.57
N SER A 340 -3.76 16.75 -8.13
CA SER A 340 -4.93 16.36 -7.33
C SER A 340 -6.09 17.33 -7.51
N LYS A 341 -7.32 16.79 -7.46
CA LYS A 341 -8.54 17.62 -7.61
C LYS A 341 -8.61 18.74 -6.58
N SER A 342 -8.17 18.49 -5.34
CA SER A 342 -8.12 19.48 -4.26
C SER A 342 -7.19 20.66 -4.54
N LYS A 343 -6.15 20.46 -5.34
CA LYS A 343 -5.20 21.52 -5.75
C LYS A 343 -5.62 22.23 -7.04
N GLY A 344 -6.59 21.71 -7.78
CA GLY A 344 -7.04 22.29 -9.04
C GLY A 344 -6.01 22.23 -10.17
N ASN A 345 -4.94 21.44 -10.02
CA ASN A 345 -3.81 21.33 -10.96
C ASN A 345 -3.88 20.07 -11.84
N VAL A 346 -5.03 19.41 -11.91
CA VAL A 346 -5.23 18.20 -12.72
C VAL A 346 -5.40 18.58 -14.18
N VAL A 347 -4.54 18.04 -15.04
CA VAL A 347 -4.76 18.06 -16.49
C VAL A 347 -5.79 16.98 -16.82
N SER A 348 -6.92 17.37 -17.41
CA SER A 348 -7.96 16.42 -17.78
C SER A 348 -7.51 15.56 -18.97
N PRO A 349 -7.56 14.22 -18.88
CA PRO A 349 -7.26 13.34 -20.00
C PRO A 349 -8.16 13.61 -21.21
N VAL A 350 -9.41 14.05 -21.01
CA VAL A 350 -10.36 14.35 -22.09
C VAL A 350 -9.82 15.46 -22.99
N VAL A 351 -9.32 16.54 -22.39
CA VAL A 351 -8.76 17.68 -23.15
C VAL A 351 -7.57 17.23 -23.99
N LEU A 352 -6.69 16.40 -23.41
CA LEU A 352 -5.54 15.86 -24.14
C LEU A 352 -5.95 14.97 -25.31
N ILE A 353 -6.97 14.13 -25.13
CA ILE A 353 -7.49 13.24 -26.18
C ILE A 353 -8.10 14.06 -27.32
N ASP A 354 -8.89 15.10 -27.01
CA ASP A 354 -9.52 15.95 -28.02
C ASP A 354 -8.50 16.72 -28.86
N GLU A 355 -7.41 17.18 -28.26
CA GLU A 355 -6.38 17.97 -28.96
C GLU A 355 -5.34 17.12 -29.70
N TRP A 356 -4.93 15.99 -29.11
CA TRP A 356 -3.77 15.22 -29.58
C TRP A 356 -4.14 13.85 -30.17
N GLY A 357 -5.40 13.44 -30.05
CA GLY A 357 -5.78 12.05 -30.19
C GLY A 357 -5.36 11.22 -28.98
N VAL A 358 -5.82 9.98 -28.90
CA VAL A 358 -5.60 9.11 -27.73
C VAL A 358 -4.20 8.47 -27.67
N ASP A 359 -3.58 8.17 -28.81
CA ASP A 359 -2.32 7.42 -28.85
C ASP A 359 -1.09 8.26 -28.52
N VAL A 360 -1.14 9.56 -28.82
CA VAL A 360 -0.07 10.50 -28.46
C VAL A 360 0.11 10.59 -26.93
N PRO A 361 -0.92 10.90 -26.11
CA PRO A 361 -0.78 10.96 -24.66
C PRO A 361 -0.45 9.61 -24.04
N ARG A 362 -0.98 8.50 -24.56
CA ARG A 362 -0.59 7.15 -24.10
C ARG A 362 0.90 6.90 -24.29
N THR A 363 1.41 7.14 -25.49
CA THR A 363 2.83 6.95 -25.83
C THR A 363 3.72 7.90 -25.03
N ALA A 364 3.31 9.16 -24.88
CA ALA A 364 4.05 10.14 -24.08
C ALA A 364 4.14 9.72 -22.60
N MET A 365 3.01 9.31 -21.99
CA MET A 365 2.96 8.85 -20.60
C MET A 365 3.86 7.64 -20.34
N LEU A 366 3.88 6.69 -21.28
CA LEU A 366 4.76 5.51 -21.20
C LEU A 366 6.24 5.85 -21.45
N PHE A 367 6.55 7.01 -22.05
CA PHE A 367 7.90 7.42 -22.42
C PHE A 367 8.55 8.40 -21.43
N PHE A 368 7.77 9.22 -20.72
CA PHE A 368 8.29 10.32 -19.89
C PHE A 368 9.34 9.90 -18.87
N ALA A 369 9.09 8.79 -18.17
CA ALA A 369 9.95 8.31 -17.09
C ALA A 369 9.77 6.80 -16.92
N PRO A 370 10.68 6.12 -16.21
CA PRO A 370 10.42 4.78 -15.68
C PRO A 370 9.11 4.76 -14.90
N PRO A 371 8.24 3.74 -15.05
CA PRO A 371 6.90 3.77 -14.46
C PRO A 371 6.86 3.81 -12.94
N ASP A 372 7.93 3.40 -12.24
CA ASP A 372 8.10 3.46 -10.79
C ASP A 372 8.61 4.82 -10.28
N ARG A 373 8.92 5.74 -11.19
CA ARG A 373 9.43 7.08 -10.89
C ARG A 373 8.37 8.15 -11.11
N GLU A 374 8.53 9.23 -10.38
CA GLU A 374 7.67 10.40 -10.47
C GLU A 374 7.75 11.00 -11.88
N ILE A 375 6.60 11.33 -12.45
CA ILE A 375 6.51 11.99 -13.75
C ILE A 375 6.29 13.47 -13.50
N LEU A 376 7.19 14.31 -14.00
CA LEU A 376 6.93 15.74 -14.14
C LEU A 376 6.20 15.95 -15.47
N TRP A 377 4.93 16.36 -15.40
CA TRP A 377 4.13 16.62 -16.59
C TRP A 377 4.79 17.70 -17.44
N SER A 378 4.85 17.49 -18.76
CA SER A 378 5.30 18.49 -19.71
C SER A 378 4.68 18.28 -21.09
N ASP A 379 4.10 19.34 -21.65
CA ASP A 379 3.55 19.32 -23.00
C ASP A 379 4.62 19.04 -24.08
N LYS A 380 5.90 19.27 -23.78
CA LYS A 380 7.01 18.99 -24.72
C LYS A 380 7.14 17.51 -25.07
N GLY A 381 6.86 16.58 -24.14
CA GLY A 381 6.97 15.16 -24.48
C GLY A 381 5.83 14.65 -25.36
N MET A 382 4.68 15.34 -25.36
CA MET A 382 3.59 15.08 -26.32
C MET A 382 4.05 15.31 -27.76
N VAL A 383 4.81 16.39 -28.00
CA VAL A 383 5.39 16.70 -29.32
C VAL A 383 6.35 15.59 -29.77
N GLY A 384 7.18 15.09 -28.85
CA GLY A 384 8.11 13.99 -29.11
C GLY A 384 7.40 12.70 -29.50
N ALA A 385 6.37 12.31 -28.74
CA ALA A 385 5.54 11.15 -29.03
C ALA A 385 4.82 11.29 -30.38
N LYS A 386 4.18 12.43 -30.66
CA LYS A 386 3.51 12.68 -31.95
C LYS A 386 4.46 12.57 -33.13
N ARG A 387 5.66 13.16 -33.02
CA ARG A 387 6.68 13.06 -34.07
C ARG A 387 7.11 11.61 -34.31
N PHE A 388 7.31 10.82 -33.25
CA PHE A 388 7.64 9.40 -33.38
C PHE A 388 6.53 8.63 -34.09
N LEU A 389 5.28 8.75 -33.63
CA LEU A 389 4.13 8.07 -34.23
C LEU A 389 3.97 8.43 -35.73
N ASN A 390 4.12 9.71 -36.09
CA ASN A 390 4.08 10.15 -37.49
C ASN A 390 5.18 9.52 -38.35
N ARG A 391 6.37 9.27 -37.78
CA ARG A 391 7.45 8.61 -38.51
C ARG A 391 7.19 7.12 -38.73
N VAL A 392 6.56 6.45 -37.76
CA VAL A 392 6.11 5.06 -37.95
C VAL A 392 5.06 5.00 -39.05
N ALA A 393 4.08 5.90 -39.03
CA ALA A 393 3.07 5.98 -40.08
C ALA A 393 3.68 6.25 -41.45
N ALA A 394 4.59 7.22 -41.56
CA ALA A 394 5.28 7.53 -42.82
C ALA A 394 6.13 6.37 -43.35
N LEU A 395 6.77 5.59 -42.47
CA LEU A 395 7.48 4.38 -42.86
C LEU A 395 6.53 3.35 -43.48
N VAL A 396 5.38 3.11 -42.83
CA VAL A 396 4.36 2.19 -43.32
C VAL A 396 3.76 2.66 -44.64
N ASP A 397 3.39 3.94 -44.75
CA ASP A 397 2.81 4.51 -45.96
C ASP A 397 3.77 4.33 -47.15
N ARG A 398 5.08 4.55 -46.98
CA ARG A 398 6.09 4.31 -48.04
C ARG A 398 6.15 2.85 -48.50
N VAL A 399 6.06 1.91 -47.56
CA VAL A 399 6.04 0.47 -47.87
C VAL A 399 4.79 0.12 -48.67
N VAL A 400 3.62 0.63 -48.25
CA VAL A 400 2.34 0.39 -48.92
C VAL A 400 2.30 1.03 -50.30
N GLU A 401 2.79 2.26 -50.46
CA GLU A 401 2.87 2.97 -51.74
C GLU A 401 3.78 2.26 -52.75
N ALA A 402 4.83 1.59 -52.28
CA ALA A 402 5.69 0.73 -53.11
C ALA A 402 5.05 -0.63 -53.45
N GLY A 403 3.80 -0.87 -53.04
CA GLY A 403 3.07 -2.12 -53.27
C GLY A 403 3.38 -3.23 -52.26
N GLY A 404 4.13 -2.92 -51.20
CA GLY A 404 4.43 -3.84 -50.11
C GLY A 404 3.16 -4.26 -49.38
N LYS A 405 2.99 -5.57 -49.19
CA LYS A 405 1.88 -6.15 -48.43
C LYS A 405 2.38 -7.19 -47.48
N PHE A 406 1.98 -7.07 -46.22
CA PHE A 406 2.30 -8.05 -45.20
C PHE A 406 1.58 -9.36 -45.53
N SER A 407 2.35 -10.33 -46.01
CA SER A 407 1.92 -11.69 -46.34
C SER A 407 2.84 -12.75 -45.74
N GLY A 408 3.75 -12.33 -44.86
CA GLY A 408 4.79 -13.17 -44.26
C GLY A 408 4.41 -13.78 -42.91
N PRO A 409 5.26 -14.68 -42.38
CA PRO A 409 5.09 -15.27 -41.06
C PRO A 409 5.24 -14.23 -39.93
N ASP A 410 4.67 -14.54 -38.76
CA ASP A 410 4.73 -13.65 -37.58
C ASP A 410 6.12 -13.56 -36.93
N CYS A 411 7.06 -14.43 -37.30
CA CYS A 411 8.43 -14.50 -36.79
C CYS A 411 9.40 -15.01 -37.88
N PRO A 412 10.73 -14.82 -37.68
CA PRO A 412 11.62 -14.02 -38.52
C PRO A 412 11.45 -14.23 -40.03
N LEU A 413 11.64 -13.17 -40.81
CA LEU A 413 11.53 -13.23 -42.28
C LEU A 413 12.34 -14.37 -42.91
N TYR A 414 13.54 -14.63 -42.39
CA TYR A 414 14.38 -15.79 -42.69
C TYR A 414 15.29 -16.09 -41.48
N PRO A 415 15.80 -17.33 -41.33
CA PRO A 415 16.77 -17.68 -40.29
C PRO A 415 18.03 -16.81 -40.38
N TRP A 416 18.61 -16.40 -39.24
CA TRP A 416 19.81 -15.54 -39.22
C TRP A 416 20.97 -16.07 -40.07
N ALA A 417 21.17 -17.38 -40.08
CA ALA A 417 22.23 -18.04 -40.85
C ALA A 417 22.06 -17.89 -42.38
N GLU A 418 20.82 -17.66 -42.84
CA GLU A 418 20.45 -17.57 -44.26
C GLU A 418 20.21 -16.12 -44.71
N ALA A 419 20.43 -15.17 -43.81
CA ALA A 419 20.20 -13.75 -44.05
C ALA A 419 21.12 -13.18 -45.15
N PRO A 420 20.60 -12.43 -46.14
CA PRO A 420 21.42 -11.69 -47.08
C PRO A 420 22.37 -10.71 -46.36
N GLU A 421 23.65 -10.73 -46.70
CA GLU A 421 24.69 -9.92 -46.03
C GLU A 421 24.38 -8.41 -46.03
N ASN A 422 23.74 -7.90 -47.08
CA ASN A 422 23.32 -6.51 -47.18
C ASN A 422 22.14 -6.16 -46.23
N GLU A 423 21.33 -7.14 -45.83
CA GLU A 423 20.17 -6.95 -44.95
C GLU A 423 20.50 -7.24 -43.47
N LYS A 424 21.56 -8.03 -43.21
CA LYS A 424 22.01 -8.38 -41.86
C LYS A 424 22.13 -7.21 -40.88
N PRO A 425 22.65 -6.02 -41.25
CA PRO A 425 22.73 -4.89 -40.31
C PRO A 425 21.35 -4.42 -39.82
N LEU A 426 20.38 -4.30 -40.73
CA LEU A 426 19.02 -3.86 -40.39
C LEU A 426 18.26 -4.95 -39.65
N LEU A 427 18.40 -6.20 -40.09
CA LEU A 427 17.78 -7.34 -39.44
C LEU A 427 18.31 -7.54 -38.01
N ARG A 428 19.62 -7.44 -37.79
CA ARG A 428 20.23 -7.43 -36.46
C ARG A 428 19.59 -6.37 -35.56
N LYS A 429 19.49 -5.12 -36.03
CA LYS A 429 18.85 -4.06 -35.23
C LYS A 429 17.40 -4.40 -34.92
N LEU A 430 16.64 -4.94 -35.88
CA LEU A 430 15.26 -5.35 -35.66
C LEU A 430 15.17 -6.42 -34.56
N HIS A 431 15.99 -7.48 -34.63
CA HIS A 431 16.05 -8.52 -33.58
C HIS A 431 16.45 -7.94 -32.21
N GLN A 432 17.46 -7.09 -32.16
CA GLN A 432 17.87 -6.41 -30.93
C GLN A 432 16.74 -5.55 -30.35
N THR A 433 16.00 -4.84 -31.19
CA THR A 433 14.83 -4.04 -30.76
C THR A 433 13.70 -4.94 -30.26
N VAL A 434 13.35 -6.02 -30.97
CA VAL A 434 12.33 -6.98 -30.52
C VAL A 434 12.72 -7.59 -29.17
N LYS A 435 13.97 -8.04 -29.03
CA LYS A 435 14.51 -8.57 -27.76
C LYS A 435 14.40 -7.54 -26.63
N LYS A 436 14.87 -6.32 -26.88
CA LYS A 436 14.85 -5.25 -25.88
C LYS A 436 13.43 -4.86 -25.47
N VAL A 437 12.54 -4.64 -26.43
CA VAL A 437 11.14 -4.28 -26.16
C VAL A 437 10.44 -5.40 -25.39
N THR A 438 10.65 -6.67 -25.77
CA THR A 438 10.07 -7.81 -25.06
C THR A 438 10.49 -7.84 -23.59
N HIS A 439 11.80 -7.81 -23.32
CA HIS A 439 12.32 -7.80 -21.95
C HIS A 439 11.87 -6.56 -21.16
N ASP A 440 11.89 -5.39 -21.78
CA ASP A 440 11.51 -4.14 -21.12
C ASP A 440 10.01 -4.14 -20.77
N MET A 441 9.15 -4.67 -21.65
CA MET A 441 7.71 -4.78 -21.37
C MET A 441 7.43 -5.73 -20.18
N GLU A 442 8.12 -6.87 -20.11
CA GLU A 442 8.04 -7.81 -18.98
C GLU A 442 8.57 -7.19 -17.66
N ALA A 443 9.63 -6.37 -17.78
CA ALA A 443 10.22 -5.63 -16.67
C ALA A 443 9.47 -4.33 -16.31
N ILE A 444 8.41 -3.97 -17.04
CA ILE A 444 7.63 -2.74 -16.85
C ILE A 444 8.55 -1.50 -17.02
N GLN A 445 9.44 -1.52 -18.00
CA GLN A 445 10.34 -0.43 -18.41
C GLN A 445 9.87 0.17 -19.75
N PHE A 446 8.63 0.66 -19.76
CA PHE A 446 7.97 1.12 -20.99
C PHE A 446 8.71 2.25 -21.72
N ASN A 447 9.39 3.11 -20.97
CA ASN A 447 10.14 4.23 -21.51
C ASN A 447 11.33 3.78 -22.36
N THR A 448 12.06 2.75 -21.91
CA THR A 448 13.19 2.21 -22.68
C THR A 448 12.74 1.30 -23.81
N ALA A 449 11.57 0.66 -23.70
CA ALA A 449 10.92 -0.04 -24.81
C ALA A 449 10.58 0.93 -25.95
N ILE A 450 9.96 2.07 -25.63
CA ILE A 450 9.64 3.12 -26.61
C ILE A 450 10.92 3.73 -27.18
N ALA A 451 11.94 3.98 -26.35
CA ALA A 451 13.23 4.48 -26.83
C ALA A 451 13.88 3.52 -27.85
N ALA A 452 13.84 2.20 -27.60
CA ALA A 452 14.38 1.20 -28.52
C ALA A 452 13.67 1.19 -29.89
N MET A 453 12.34 1.41 -29.90
CA MET A 453 11.58 1.58 -31.14
C MET A 453 11.93 2.90 -31.85
N MET A 454 12.09 4.00 -31.10
CA MET A 454 12.53 5.29 -31.65
C MET A 454 13.92 5.19 -32.28
N GLU A 455 14.86 4.48 -31.64
CA GLU A 455 16.20 4.23 -32.19
C GLU A 455 16.17 3.43 -33.49
N LEU A 456 15.33 2.38 -33.56
CA LEU A 456 15.13 1.62 -34.80
C LEU A 456 14.62 2.53 -35.93
N VAL A 457 13.58 3.33 -35.65
CA VAL A 457 13.04 4.29 -36.62
C VAL A 457 14.08 5.35 -37.02
N ASN A 458 14.93 5.78 -36.08
CA ASN A 458 16.04 6.69 -36.39
C ASN A 458 17.05 6.07 -37.34
N GLN A 459 17.45 4.81 -37.10
CA GLN A 459 18.41 4.09 -37.93
C GLN A 459 17.87 3.83 -39.34
N VAL A 460 16.57 3.56 -39.46
CA VAL A 460 15.90 3.43 -40.77
C VAL A 460 15.84 4.77 -41.51
N GLY A 461 15.90 5.89 -40.79
CA GLY A 461 15.97 7.23 -41.39
C GLY A 461 14.70 7.58 -42.17
N ASP A 462 14.87 7.82 -43.48
CA ASP A 462 13.77 8.09 -44.42
C ASP A 462 13.05 6.80 -44.86
N GLY A 463 13.61 5.62 -44.60
CA GLY A 463 13.04 4.35 -45.05
C GLY A 463 14.11 3.44 -45.65
N PRO A 464 13.79 2.15 -45.84
CA PRO A 464 14.68 1.21 -46.53
C PRO A 464 14.91 1.62 -48.00
N GLU A 465 16.07 1.25 -48.55
CA GLU A 465 16.44 1.58 -49.95
C GLU A 465 15.43 1.03 -50.97
N ASP A 466 14.89 -0.16 -50.71
CA ASP A 466 13.76 -0.75 -51.45
C ASP A 466 12.55 -0.90 -50.51
N PRO A 467 11.60 0.05 -50.52
CA PRO A 467 10.40 0.00 -49.68
C PRO A 467 9.43 -1.14 -50.02
N GLY A 468 9.53 -1.72 -51.22
CA GLY A 468 8.71 -2.88 -51.62
C GLY A 468 9.30 -4.23 -51.23
N SER A 469 10.55 -4.24 -50.73
CA SER A 469 11.26 -5.47 -50.39
C SER A 469 10.57 -6.27 -49.27
N PRO A 470 10.73 -7.62 -49.25
CA PRO A 470 10.26 -8.44 -48.14
C PRO A 470 10.76 -7.96 -46.77
N MET A 471 12.01 -7.46 -46.70
CA MET A 471 12.61 -6.92 -45.48
C MET A 471 11.92 -5.63 -45.02
N ALA A 472 11.61 -4.71 -45.95
CA ALA A 472 10.88 -3.48 -45.64
C ALA A 472 9.48 -3.76 -45.08
N VAL A 473 8.76 -4.70 -45.71
CA VAL A 473 7.43 -5.14 -45.26
C VAL A 473 7.51 -5.80 -43.88
N HIS A 474 8.49 -6.67 -43.65
CA HIS A 474 8.67 -7.35 -42.36
C HIS A 474 9.03 -6.37 -41.23
N LEU A 475 9.93 -5.42 -41.50
CA LEU A 475 10.28 -4.33 -40.59
C LEU A 475 9.03 -3.52 -40.18
N ALA A 476 8.25 -3.07 -41.17
CA ALA A 476 7.06 -2.27 -40.94
C ALA A 476 6.02 -3.03 -40.10
N GLY A 477 5.70 -4.27 -40.48
CA GLY A 477 4.76 -5.12 -39.73
C GLY A 477 5.23 -5.42 -38.30
N THR A 478 6.52 -5.71 -38.12
CA THR A 478 7.10 -5.97 -36.78
C THR A 478 7.03 -4.73 -35.90
N LEU A 479 7.38 -3.56 -36.43
CA LEU A 479 7.31 -2.31 -35.68
C LEU A 479 5.87 -1.96 -35.28
N VAL A 480 4.90 -2.18 -36.17
CA VAL A 480 3.47 -1.99 -35.86
C VAL A 480 3.03 -2.90 -34.71
N LYS A 481 3.43 -4.18 -34.70
CA LYS A 481 3.12 -5.12 -33.62
C LYS A 481 3.76 -4.70 -32.29
N LEU A 482 5.02 -4.26 -32.29
CA LEU A 482 5.71 -3.75 -31.09
C LEU A 482 5.06 -2.46 -30.56
N LEU A 483 4.53 -1.61 -31.44
CA LEU A 483 3.90 -0.34 -31.08
C LEU A 483 2.50 -0.52 -30.47
N ALA A 484 1.79 -1.59 -30.83
CA ALA A 484 0.37 -1.81 -30.48
C ALA A 484 0.02 -1.65 -28.99
N PRO A 485 0.84 -2.10 -28.00
CA PRO A 485 0.55 -1.85 -26.58
C PRO A 485 0.52 -0.35 -26.20
N ALA A 486 1.36 0.48 -26.83
CA ALA A 486 1.46 1.90 -26.54
C ALA A 486 0.45 2.74 -27.34
N ALA A 487 0.38 2.52 -28.66
CA ALA A 487 -0.50 3.24 -29.59
C ALA A 487 -1.43 2.28 -30.36
N PRO A 488 -2.43 1.70 -29.68
CA PRO A 488 -3.26 0.62 -30.25
C PRO A 488 -4.08 1.04 -31.48
N HIS A 489 -4.54 2.29 -31.55
CA HIS A 489 -5.43 2.73 -32.63
C HIS A 489 -4.65 2.95 -33.93
N LEU A 490 -3.51 3.62 -33.83
CA LEU A 490 -2.59 3.80 -34.95
C LEU A 490 -2.02 2.45 -35.39
N ALA A 491 -1.64 1.58 -34.46
CA ALA A 491 -1.12 0.26 -34.83
C ALA A 491 -2.16 -0.57 -35.62
N GLU A 492 -3.43 -0.56 -35.22
CA GLU A 492 -4.50 -1.25 -35.95
C GLU A 492 -4.68 -0.68 -37.38
N GLU A 493 -4.75 0.65 -37.52
CA GLU A 493 -4.87 1.31 -38.83
C GLU A 493 -3.68 1.00 -39.75
N LEU A 494 -2.45 1.06 -39.22
CA LEU A 494 -1.25 0.75 -39.99
C LEU A 494 -1.16 -0.73 -40.36
N TRP A 495 -1.67 -1.63 -39.50
CA TRP A 495 -1.76 -3.05 -39.78
C TRP A 495 -2.71 -3.34 -40.95
N GLU A 496 -3.90 -2.74 -40.94
CA GLU A 496 -4.87 -2.86 -42.04
C GLU A 496 -4.29 -2.31 -43.36
N LYS A 497 -3.65 -1.14 -43.34
CA LYS A 497 -2.98 -0.56 -44.51
C LYS A 497 -1.93 -1.46 -45.13
N LEU A 498 -1.15 -2.18 -44.29
CA LEU A 498 -0.18 -3.17 -44.75
C LEU A 498 -0.82 -4.41 -45.37
N GLY A 499 -2.15 -4.51 -45.40
CA GLY A 499 -2.88 -5.69 -45.86
C GLY A 499 -2.90 -6.82 -44.84
N GLY A 500 -2.65 -6.52 -43.56
CA GLY A 500 -2.73 -7.49 -42.49
C GLY A 500 -4.14 -8.04 -42.32
N GLU A 501 -4.25 -9.36 -42.19
CA GLU A 501 -5.52 -10.00 -41.85
C GLU A 501 -5.74 -10.00 -40.34
N TYR A 502 -7.01 -9.87 -39.93
CA TYR A 502 -7.43 -9.79 -38.52
C TYR A 502 -6.84 -8.57 -37.78
N SER A 503 -7.24 -8.41 -36.52
CA SER A 503 -6.68 -7.34 -35.68
C SER A 503 -5.20 -7.60 -35.35
N VAL A 504 -4.41 -6.54 -35.18
CA VAL A 504 -3.00 -6.66 -34.76
C VAL A 504 -2.88 -7.41 -33.43
N PHE A 505 -3.89 -7.32 -32.56
CA PHE A 505 -3.96 -8.00 -31.27
C PHE A 505 -4.26 -9.50 -31.36
N GLN A 506 -4.60 -10.00 -32.55
CA GLN A 506 -4.81 -11.42 -32.81
C GLN A 506 -3.57 -12.09 -33.42
N ARG A 507 -2.49 -11.33 -33.64
CA ARG A 507 -1.20 -11.84 -34.12
C ARG A 507 -0.29 -12.22 -32.97
N GLU A 508 0.62 -13.17 -33.21
CA GLU A 508 1.63 -13.55 -32.23
C GLU A 508 2.59 -12.41 -31.95
N TRP A 509 3.11 -12.29 -30.72
CA TRP A 509 4.14 -11.30 -30.41
C TRP A 509 5.42 -11.58 -31.24
N PRO A 510 6.10 -10.57 -31.82
CA PRO A 510 7.28 -10.81 -32.65
C PRO A 510 8.40 -11.55 -31.89
N GLY A 511 8.98 -12.57 -32.54
CA GLY A 511 10.11 -13.33 -32.00
C GLY A 511 11.47 -12.75 -32.42
N PHE A 512 12.55 -13.23 -31.78
CA PHE A 512 13.92 -12.89 -32.17
C PHE A 512 14.87 -14.10 -32.07
N GLU A 513 15.99 -14.06 -32.80
CA GLU A 513 17.05 -15.05 -32.73
C GLU A 513 18.24 -14.50 -31.94
N GLU A 514 18.71 -15.24 -30.93
CA GLU A 514 19.84 -14.83 -30.09
C GLU A 514 21.12 -14.58 -30.89
N ALA A 515 21.39 -15.41 -31.91
CA ALA A 515 22.56 -15.26 -32.78
C ALA A 515 22.54 -13.95 -33.58
N ALA A 516 21.36 -13.48 -33.98
CA ALA A 516 21.21 -12.22 -34.71
C ALA A 516 21.45 -10.99 -33.82
N CYS A 517 21.31 -11.12 -32.49
CA CYS A 517 21.47 -10.01 -31.56
C CYS A 517 22.93 -9.72 -31.17
N LEU A 518 23.88 -10.60 -31.51
CA LEU A 518 25.29 -10.43 -31.16
C LEU A 518 25.95 -9.36 -32.05
N GLU A 519 26.75 -8.49 -31.43
CA GLU A 519 27.62 -7.57 -32.14
C GLU A 519 28.75 -8.34 -32.84
N ASP A 520 29.14 -7.88 -34.04
CA ASP A 520 30.32 -8.42 -34.71
C ASP A 520 31.56 -7.97 -33.93
N THR A 521 32.24 -8.91 -33.27
CA THR A 521 33.48 -8.66 -32.50
C THR A 521 34.66 -8.27 -33.38
#